data_AF-A0A821W0N4-F1
#
_entry.id   AF-A0A821W0N4-F1
#
_cell.length_a   1.000
_cell.length_b   1.000
_cell.length_c   1.000
_cell.angle_alpha   90.00
_cell.angle_beta   90.00
_cell.angle_gamma   90.00
#
_symmetry.space_group_name_H-M   'P 1'
#
loop_
_entity.id
_entity.type
_entity.pdbx_description
1 polymer ?
#
loop_
_entity_poly.entity_id
_entity_poly.type
_entity_poly.pdbx_seq_one_letter_code
_entity_poly.pdbx_strand_id
1 'polypeptide(L)'
;MASIFRPRLLITHQMPSQFIRSLERVFDLDYQDIPTPLSQEQILSRIRAHPPDAMLFPGKTRIDKEVLSLAGNKLKMLATFSVGYDHIDIKECEKKRHTYWIYTR
;
A
#
# COMPACT_ATOMS: atom_id res chain seq x y z
N MET A 1 -19.45 -22.95 2.14
CA MET A 1 -18.06 -22.73 1.71
C MET A 1 -17.65 -21.35 2.21
N ALA A 2 -16.75 -21.25 3.19
CA ALA A 2 -16.27 -19.95 3.64
C ALA A 2 -15.43 -19.33 2.51
N SER A 3 -15.80 -18.13 2.08
CA SER A 3 -14.95 -17.34 1.19
C SER A 3 -13.63 -17.07 1.92
N ILE A 4 -12.51 -17.56 1.37
CA ILE A 4 -11.18 -17.23 1.90
C ILE A 4 -10.94 -15.76 1.54
N PHE A 5 -11.17 -14.87 2.51
CA PHE A 5 -10.88 -13.45 2.34
C PHE A 5 -9.37 -13.27 2.13
N ARG A 6 -8.97 -12.82 0.94
CA ARG A 6 -7.59 -12.41 0.63
C ARG A 6 -7.55 -10.88 0.58
N PRO A 7 -6.91 -10.22 1.56
CA PRO A 7 -6.78 -8.77 1.54
C PRO A 7 -6.00 -8.32 0.31
N ARG A 8 -6.37 -7.17 -0.25
CA ARG A 8 -5.68 -6.61 -1.41
C ARG A 8 -4.47 -5.79 -0.99
N LEU A 9 -3.33 -6.07 -1.61
CA LEU A 9 -2.06 -5.38 -1.36
C LEU A 9 -1.59 -4.65 -2.61
N LEU A 10 -1.47 -3.33 -2.52
CA LEU A 10 -0.85 -2.50 -3.56
C LEU A 10 0.64 -2.34 -3.27
N ILE A 11 1.48 -2.75 -4.22
CA ILE A 11 2.94 -2.60 -4.15
C ILE A 11 3.39 -1.55 -5.16
N THR A 12 4.06 -0.51 -4.71
CA THR A 12 4.39 0.65 -5.57
C THR A 12 5.75 0.56 -6.28
N HIS A 13 6.50 -0.52 -6.05
CA HIS A 13 7.81 -0.73 -6.65
C HIS A 13 8.07 -2.22 -6.92
N GLN A 14 9.02 -2.51 -7.81
CA GLN A 14 9.42 -3.87 -8.09
C GLN A 14 9.97 -4.54 -6.84
N MET A 15 9.60 -5.81 -6.66
CA MET A 15 10.11 -6.65 -5.58
C MET A 15 10.74 -7.92 -6.15
N PRO A 16 11.73 -8.52 -5.47
CA PRO A 16 12.28 -9.80 -5.87
C PRO A 16 11.17 -10.86 -6.02
N SER A 17 11.24 -11.68 -7.07
CA SER A 17 10.18 -12.63 -7.40
C SER A 17 9.88 -13.65 -6.28
N GLN A 18 10.87 -14.00 -5.46
CA GLN A 18 10.68 -14.85 -4.28
C GLN A 18 9.74 -14.22 -3.24
N PHE A 19 9.81 -12.89 -3.08
CA PHE A 19 8.97 -12.14 -2.16
C PHE A 19 7.53 -12.06 -2.68
N ILE A 20 7.37 -11.74 -3.97
CA ILE A 20 6.06 -11.74 -4.66
C ILE A 20 5.36 -13.10 -4.50
N ARG A 21 6.04 -14.20 -4.83
CA ARG A 21 5.46 -15.57 -4.68
C ARG A 21 5.02 -15.90 -3.26
N SER A 22 5.67 -15.31 -2.25
CA SER A 22 5.28 -15.51 -0.86
C SER A 22 4.04 -14.70 -0.51
N LEU A 23 3.94 -13.47 -1.01
CA LEU A 23 2.78 -12.59 -0.81
C LEU A 23 1.53 -13.07 -1.55
N GLU A 24 1.65 -13.59 -2.77
CA GLU A 24 0.53 -14.12 -3.58
C GLU A 24 -0.24 -15.26 -2.90
N ARG A 25 0.39 -15.96 -1.94
CA ARG A 25 -0.27 -17.02 -1.15
C ARG A 25 -1.30 -16.47 -0.16
N VAL A 26 -1.18 -15.19 0.21
CA VAL A 26 -1.93 -14.57 1.32
C VAL A 26 -2.75 -13.37 0.84
N PHE A 27 -2.25 -12.62 -0.13
CA PHE A 27 -2.84 -11.37 -0.62
C PHE A 27 -3.30 -11.49 -2.08
N ASP A 28 -4.30 -10.67 -2.43
CA ASP A 28 -4.58 -10.31 -3.81
C ASP A 28 -3.68 -9.13 -4.20
N LEU A 29 -2.74 -9.33 -5.14
CA LEU A 29 -1.69 -8.35 -5.41
C LEU A 29 -2.03 -7.41 -6.57
N ASP A 30 -1.83 -6.11 -6.35
CA ASP A 30 -1.72 -5.10 -7.40
C ASP A 30 -0.28 -4.59 -7.41
N TYR A 31 0.48 -4.97 -8.43
CA TYR A 31 1.88 -4.58 -8.60
C TYR A 31 2.24 -4.54 -10.09
N GLN A 32 3.45 -4.07 -10.38
CA GLN A 32 4.04 -4.21 -11.71
C GLN A 32 5.43 -4.82 -11.61
N ASP A 33 5.76 -5.73 -12.52
CA ASP A 33 7.07 -6.38 -12.58
C ASP A 33 8.01 -5.65 -13.56
N ILE A 34 8.19 -4.35 -13.32
CA ILE A 34 9.16 -3.52 -14.04
C ILE A 34 9.93 -2.66 -13.04
N PRO A 35 11.22 -2.35 -13.31
CA PRO A 35 12.06 -1.57 -12.38
C PRO A 35 11.55 -0.16 -12.08
N THR A 36 10.69 0.39 -12.94
CA THR A 36 10.12 1.72 -12.76
C THR A 36 9.13 1.71 -11.57
N PRO A 37 9.28 2.58 -10.57
CA PRO A 37 8.26 2.75 -9.52
C PRO A 37 6.95 3.29 -10.11
N LEU A 38 5.85 3.10 -9.38
CA LEU A 38 4.59 3.76 -9.73
C LEU A 38 4.73 5.28 -9.57
N SER A 39 4.21 6.02 -10.55
CA SER A 39 4.01 7.47 -10.39
C SER A 39 2.88 7.74 -9.38
N GLN A 40 2.81 8.96 -8.86
CA GLN A 40 1.74 9.36 -7.95
C GLN A 40 0.37 9.21 -8.63
N GLU A 41 0.26 9.62 -9.89
CA GLU A 41 -0.97 9.52 -10.68
C GLU A 41 -1.40 8.05 -10.87
N GLN A 42 -0.45 7.15 -11.09
CA GLN A 42 -0.73 5.71 -11.19
C GLN A 42 -1.20 5.13 -9.86
N ILE A 43 -0.61 5.56 -8.73
CA ILE A 43 -1.05 5.14 -7.39
C ILE A 43 -2.49 5.61 -7.16
N LEU A 44 -2.77 6.89 -7.38
CA LEU A 44 -4.11 7.47 -7.23
C LEU A 44 -5.13 6.78 -8.14
N SER A 45 -4.76 6.49 -9.39
CA SER A 45 -5.63 5.82 -10.36
C SER A 45 -5.97 4.40 -9.93
N ARG A 46 -4.97 3.62 -9.47
CA ARG A 46 -5.19 2.27 -8.95
C ARG A 46 -6.07 2.26 -7.69
N ILE A 47 -5.83 3.19 -6.76
CA ILE A 47 -6.64 3.33 -5.54
C ILE A 47 -8.09 3.71 -5.89
N ARG A 48 -8.30 4.65 -6.83
CA ARG A 48 -9.64 5.04 -7.30
C ARG A 48 -10.37 3.87 -7.94
N ALA A 49 -9.69 3.13 -8.82
CA ALA A 49 -10.28 1.98 -9.50
C ALA A 49 -10.65 0.87 -8.52
N HIS A 50 -9.73 0.57 -7.59
CA HIS A 50 -9.97 -0.40 -6.55
C HIS A 50 -9.14 -0.06 -5.30
N PRO A 51 -9.76 0.39 -4.20
CA PRO A 51 -9.00 0.70 -2.99
C PRO A 51 -8.38 -0.56 -2.38
N PRO A 52 -7.09 -0.54 -1.99
CA PRO A 52 -6.43 -1.67 -1.36
C PRO A 52 -6.71 -1.74 0.16
N ASP A 53 -6.53 -2.92 0.76
CA ASP A 53 -6.57 -3.12 2.20
C ASP A 53 -5.22 -2.77 2.86
N ALA A 54 -4.12 -2.93 2.11
CA ALA A 54 -2.76 -2.58 2.53
C ALA A 54 -1.91 -2.02 1.38
N MET A 55 -0.89 -1.23 1.73
CA MET A 55 0.12 -0.78 0.77
C MET A 55 1.54 -1.15 1.23
N LEU A 56 2.41 -1.48 0.27
CA LEU A 56 3.84 -1.69 0.47
C LEU A 56 4.65 -0.78 -0.47
N PHE A 57 5.51 0.07 0.09
CA PHE A 57 6.17 1.12 -0.69
C PHE A 57 7.55 1.55 -0.15
N PRO A 58 8.47 2.02 -1.02
CA PRO A 58 9.74 2.61 -0.59
C PRO A 58 9.53 3.99 0.05
N GLY A 59 10.55 4.48 0.76
CA GLY A 59 10.54 5.85 1.33
C GLY A 59 10.45 7.00 0.32
N LYS A 60 10.55 6.71 -0.98
CA LYS A 60 10.37 7.69 -2.06
C LYS A 60 8.90 7.88 -2.47
N THR A 61 8.01 6.97 -2.07
CA THR A 61 6.59 7.08 -2.38
C THR A 61 5.89 7.97 -1.35
N ARG A 62 5.20 9.01 -1.80
CA ARG A 62 4.50 9.94 -0.92
C ARG A 62 3.08 9.46 -0.61
N ILE A 63 2.78 9.25 0.67
CA ILE A 63 1.44 8.90 1.17
C ILE A 63 0.84 10.11 1.85
N ASP A 64 0.26 11.00 1.04
CA ASP A 64 -0.34 12.24 1.51
C ASP A 64 -1.85 12.11 1.75
N LYS A 65 -2.48 13.22 2.15
CA LYS A 65 -3.91 13.32 2.36
C LYS A 65 -4.74 12.81 1.18
N GLU A 66 -4.31 13.02 -0.07
CA GLU A 66 -5.10 12.60 -1.23
C GLU A 66 -5.14 11.09 -1.34
N VAL A 67 -3.97 10.43 -1.24
CA VAL A 67 -3.85 8.96 -1.21
C VAL A 67 -4.74 8.38 -0.10
N LEU A 68 -4.60 8.91 1.12
CA LEU A 68 -5.38 8.45 2.28
C LEU A 68 -6.87 8.72 2.12
N SER A 69 -7.25 9.85 1.50
CA SER A 69 -8.64 10.22 1.21
C SER A 69 -9.29 9.22 0.26
N LEU A 70 -8.65 8.95 -0.88
CA LEU A 70 -9.16 8.06 -1.91
C LEU A 70 -9.24 6.61 -1.44
N ALA A 71 -8.24 6.15 -0.68
CA ALA A 71 -8.25 4.80 -0.16
C ALA A 71 -9.35 4.58 0.90
N GLY A 72 -9.78 5.68 1.55
CA GLY A 72 -10.92 5.72 2.44
C GLY A 72 -10.78 4.73 3.60
N ASN A 73 -11.91 4.15 4.01
CA ASN A 73 -11.93 3.24 5.14
C ASN A 73 -11.43 1.83 4.81
N LYS A 74 -11.14 1.53 3.54
CA LYS A 74 -10.69 0.21 3.14
C LYS A 74 -9.21 -0.01 3.47
N LEU A 75 -8.39 1.02 3.34
CA LEU A 75 -6.97 0.93 3.69
C LEU A 75 -6.77 0.81 5.20
N LYS A 76 -6.16 -0.30 5.63
CA LYS A 76 -5.90 -0.61 7.04
C LYS A 76 -4.42 -0.64 7.39
N MET A 77 -3.50 -0.78 6.43
CA MET A 77 -2.07 -0.94 6.74
C MET A 77 -1.16 -0.24 5.73
N LEU A 78 -0.08 0.36 6.23
CA LEU A 78 0.97 0.97 5.43
C LEU A 78 2.31 0.36 5.82
N ALA A 79 2.90 -0.45 4.96
CA ALA A 79 4.24 -1.00 5.16
C ALA A 79 5.25 -0.25 4.30
N THR A 80 6.35 0.20 4.91
CA THR A 80 7.42 0.88 4.18
C THR A 80 8.77 0.27 4.47
N PHE A 81 9.56 0.05 3.42
CA PHE A 81 10.95 -0.39 3.56
C PHE A 81 11.86 0.84 3.53
N SER A 82 11.70 1.67 4.55
CA SER A 82 12.50 2.86 4.80
C SER A 82 12.76 3.02 6.30
N VAL A 83 13.78 3.82 6.64
CA VAL A 83 14.22 4.03 8.04
C VAL A 83 13.23 4.94 8.80
N GLY A 84 12.61 5.90 8.11
CA GLY A 84 11.67 6.87 8.69
C GLY A 84 10.30 6.84 8.02
N TYR A 85 9.44 7.81 8.34
CA TYR A 85 8.08 7.92 7.82
C TYR A 85 7.69 9.36 7.42
N ASP A 86 8.67 10.21 7.13
CA ASP A 86 8.45 11.62 6.74
C ASP A 86 7.63 11.78 5.45
N HIS A 87 7.62 10.74 4.61
CA HIS A 87 6.84 10.65 3.38
C HIS A 87 5.37 10.25 3.61
N ILE A 88 4.94 10.07 4.87
CA ILE A 88 3.59 9.66 5.25
C ILE A 88 2.92 10.79 6.06
N ASP A 89 1.71 11.21 5.67
CA ASP A 89 0.92 12.16 6.44
C ASP A 89 0.29 11.49 7.69
N ILE A 90 1.10 11.38 8.74
CA ILE A 90 0.71 10.74 10.01
C ILE A 90 -0.52 11.41 10.63
N LYS A 91 -0.64 12.74 10.53
CA LYS A 91 -1.78 13.47 11.10
C LYS A 91 -3.09 13.07 10.42
N GLU A 92 -3.08 12.88 9.10
CA GLU A 92 -4.25 12.38 8.39
C GLU A 92 -4.53 10.90 8.69
N CYS A 93 -3.50 10.07 8.91
CA CYS A 93 -3.67 8.69 9.38
C CYS A 93 -4.39 8.65 10.74
N GLU A 94 -3.96 9.45 11.72
CA GLU A 94 -4.53 9.49 13.07
C GLU A 94 -5.99 9.94 13.08
N LYS A 95 -6.34 10.95 12.28
CA LYS A 95 -7.72 11.47 12.16
C LYS A 95 -8.71 10.39 11.75
N LYS A 96 -8.28 9.44 10.92
CA LYS A 96 -9.20 8.45 10.34
C LYS A 96 -9.59 7.32 11.29
N ARG A 97 -9.11 7.27 12.55
CA ARG A 97 -9.37 6.17 13.51
C ARG A 97 -9.06 4.77 12.94
N HIS A 98 -8.36 4.71 11.81
CA HIS A 98 -7.96 3.48 11.16
C HIS A 98 -6.59 3.15 11.73
N THR A 99 -6.46 1.95 12.27
CA THR A 99 -5.20 1.44 12.81
C THR A 99 -4.22 1.21 11.67
N TYR A 100 -3.60 2.28 11.15
CA TYR A 100 -2.50 2.15 10.22
C TYR A 100 -1.29 1.62 11.00
N TRP A 101 -1.04 0.32 10.86
CA TRP A 101 0.22 -0.26 11.31
C TRP A 101 1.31 0.20 10.35
N ILE A 102 2.14 1.13 10.82
CA ILE A 102 3.31 1.58 10.09
C ILE A 102 4.47 0.68 10.49
N TYR A 103 4.90 -0.14 9.55
CA TYR A 103 6.10 -0.97 9.72
C TYR A 103 7.23 -0.35 8.92
N THR A 104 8.26 0.11 9.64
CA THR A 104 9.56 0.51 9.10
C THR A 104 10.57 -0.61 9.37
N ARG A 105 11.65 -0.66 8.60
CA ARG A 105 12.71 -1.69 8.75
C ARG A 105 14.05 -1.06 9.08
#